data_AF-A0A5M3MC44-F1
#
_entry.id   AF-A0A5M3MC44-F1
#
_cell.length_a   1.000
_cell.length_b   1.000
_cell.length_c   1.000
_cell.angle_alpha   90.00
_cell.angle_beta   90.00
_cell.angle_gamma   90.00
#
_symmetry.space_group_name_H-M   'P 1'
#
loop_
_entity.id
_entity.type
_entity.pdbx_description
1 polymer ?
#
loop_
_entity_poly.entity_id
_entity_poly.type
_entity_poly.pdbx_seq_one_letter_code
_entity_poly.pdbx_strand_id
1 'polypeptide(L)'
;MATAPSSSLSYPQTFQTVAGPGKGISPKAFRDFLNETVNQDFLSNNPTQAVRDNKEKWIALLHGLSKEILGHFPYFEPELAGTINEKIALAHISLDIFPNVIQRAETLYSDAEDLTKVLFVKLLGFCTCAETWANVITDGQDETPSASALYPKASASLVCYLRALGNSLRYGRRQRLPLWKALDEILRASLDICEEITTNPLPSFPLRIQFFTTPHIVTDETTIDEQSGLCVTLPTDRQVSVFSSVTMEVISNAL
;
A
#
# COMPACT_ATOMS: atom_id res chain seq x y z
N MET A 1 -0.26 53.09 4.61
CA MET A 1 0.84 52.13 4.39
C MET A 1 0.29 50.74 4.67
N ALA A 2 0.08 49.93 3.64
CA ALA A 2 -0.44 48.57 3.76
C ALA A 2 0.73 47.58 3.64
N THR A 3 0.93 46.76 4.66
CA THR A 3 1.90 45.64 4.67
C THR A 3 1.29 44.44 3.96
N ALA A 4 1.99 43.92 2.94
CA ALA A 4 1.62 42.68 2.25
C ALA A 4 1.87 41.45 3.15
N PRO A 5 1.03 40.42 3.12
CA PRO A 5 1.30 39.16 3.80
C PRO A 5 2.30 38.33 2.99
N SER A 6 3.43 37.98 3.60
CA SER A 6 4.39 37.01 3.04
C SER A 6 3.83 35.60 3.20
N SER A 7 3.24 35.07 2.13
CA SER A 7 2.95 33.64 2.01
C SER A 7 4.26 32.88 1.79
N SER A 8 4.82 32.30 2.83
CA SER A 8 5.90 31.31 2.67
C SER A 8 5.30 30.04 2.06
N LEU A 9 5.42 29.91 0.74
CA LEU A 9 5.14 28.65 0.02
C LEU A 9 6.10 27.58 0.57
N SER A 10 5.58 26.68 1.40
CA SER A 10 6.28 25.46 1.77
C SER A 10 6.31 24.54 0.56
N TYR A 11 7.42 24.54 -0.17
CA TYR A 11 7.64 23.59 -1.25
C TYR A 11 7.70 22.15 -0.67
N PRO A 12 7.07 21.16 -1.32
CA PRO A 12 7.22 19.77 -0.91
C PRO A 12 8.69 19.36 -0.94
N GLN A 13 9.16 18.64 0.08
CA GLN A 13 10.52 18.13 0.09
C GLN A 13 10.69 17.09 -1.03
N THR A 14 11.77 17.25 -1.80
CA THR A 14 12.11 16.38 -2.93
C THR A 14 13.34 15.52 -2.65
N PHE A 15 13.65 14.51 -3.47
CA PHE A 15 14.93 13.77 -3.46
C PHE A 15 16.15 14.65 -3.73
N GLN A 16 15.95 15.88 -4.20
CA GLN A 16 17.02 16.85 -4.35
C GLN A 16 17.22 17.72 -3.11
N THR A 17 16.33 17.61 -2.11
CA THR A 17 16.40 18.40 -0.89
C THR A 17 17.46 17.84 0.05
N VAL A 18 18.54 18.59 0.25
CA VAL A 18 19.58 18.29 1.23
C VAL A 18 18.99 18.46 2.63
N ALA A 19 19.14 17.45 3.51
CA ALA A 19 18.71 17.56 4.89
C ALA A 19 19.51 18.71 5.57
N GLY A 20 18.79 19.71 6.07
CA GLY A 20 19.41 20.75 6.89
C GLY A 20 19.90 20.16 8.23
N PRO A 21 20.90 20.78 8.88
CA PRO A 21 21.39 20.30 10.18
C PRO A 21 20.22 20.28 11.18
N GLY A 22 19.90 19.08 11.70
CA GLY A 22 18.79 18.85 12.63
C GLY A 22 17.44 18.46 12.01
N LYS A 23 17.32 18.36 10.68
CA LYS A 23 16.08 17.92 9.98
C LYS A 23 16.19 16.51 9.42
N GLY A 24 15.85 15.50 10.22
CA GLY A 24 15.49 14.14 9.77
C GLY A 24 16.43 13.43 8.78
N ILE A 25 15.98 12.31 8.23
CA ILE A 25 16.64 11.61 7.11
C ILE A 25 16.19 12.31 5.81
N SER A 26 17.12 12.61 4.89
CA SER A 26 16.73 13.21 3.60
C SER A 26 15.94 12.20 2.75
N PRO A 27 14.99 12.65 1.90
CA PRO A 27 14.27 11.74 1.00
C PRO A 27 15.21 10.90 0.13
N LYS A 28 16.35 11.48 -0.29
CA LYS A 28 17.40 10.76 -1.04
C LYS A 28 18.03 9.63 -0.23
N ALA A 29 18.46 9.93 1.00
CA ALA A 29 19.08 8.93 1.87
C ALA A 29 18.11 7.77 2.17
N PHE A 30 16.81 8.07 2.28
CA PHE A 30 15.79 7.04 2.42
C PHE A 30 15.63 6.20 1.14
N ARG A 31 15.57 6.83 -0.04
CA ARG A 31 15.54 6.10 -1.33
C ARG A 31 16.75 5.19 -1.50
N ASP A 32 17.93 5.70 -1.20
CA ASP A 32 19.19 4.96 -1.33
C ASP A 32 19.23 3.80 -0.33
N PHE A 33 18.76 4.00 0.91
CA PHE A 33 18.56 2.92 1.90
C PHE A 33 17.62 1.83 1.38
N LEU A 34 16.49 2.18 0.75
CA LEU A 34 15.56 1.18 0.21
C LEU A 34 16.19 0.40 -0.95
N ASN A 35 16.91 1.07 -1.84
CA ASN A 35 17.63 0.41 -2.93
C ASN A 35 18.74 -0.52 -2.41
N GLU A 36 19.49 -0.09 -1.39
CA GLU A 36 20.49 -0.94 -0.73
C GLU A 36 19.82 -2.13 -0.05
N THR A 37 18.67 -1.94 0.58
CA THR A 37 17.89 -3.02 1.20
C THR A 37 17.44 -4.05 0.15
N VAL A 38 16.97 -3.59 -1.02
CA VAL A 38 16.62 -4.47 -2.16
C VAL A 38 17.84 -5.24 -2.66
N ASN A 39 19.01 -4.59 -2.76
CA ASN A 39 20.20 -5.16 -3.40
C ASN A 39 21.07 -6.01 -2.45
N GLN A 40 21.19 -5.68 -1.16
CA GLN A 40 22.12 -6.33 -0.24
C GLN A 40 21.49 -7.48 0.54
N ASP A 41 20.29 -7.28 1.10
CA ASP A 41 19.70 -8.25 2.04
C ASP A 41 19.06 -9.44 1.32
N PHE A 42 18.47 -9.22 0.12
CA PHE A 42 17.80 -10.28 -0.65
C PHE A 42 18.73 -11.11 -1.54
N LEU A 43 19.94 -10.62 -1.84
CA LEU A 43 20.95 -11.35 -2.60
C LEU A 43 21.92 -12.17 -1.72
N SER A 44 21.71 -12.20 -0.40
CA SER A 44 22.52 -13.00 0.52
C SER A 44 22.34 -14.51 0.29
N ASN A 45 23.34 -15.31 0.67
CA ASN A 45 23.34 -16.77 0.48
C ASN A 45 22.20 -17.51 1.23
N ASN A 46 21.48 -16.85 2.15
CA ASN A 46 20.33 -17.42 2.86
C ASN A 46 19.31 -16.35 3.28
N PRO A 47 18.51 -15.82 2.34
CA PRO A 47 17.64 -14.67 2.57
C PRO A 47 16.47 -14.99 3.51
N THR A 48 15.99 -16.24 3.54
CA THR A 48 14.94 -16.69 4.46
C THR A 48 15.39 -16.61 5.92
N GLN A 49 16.63 -17.01 6.20
CA GLN A 49 17.18 -16.93 7.55
C GLN A 49 17.42 -15.47 7.98
N ALA A 50 17.95 -14.63 7.08
CA ALA A 50 18.18 -13.21 7.35
C ALA A 50 16.88 -12.45 7.70
N VAL A 51 15.77 -12.77 7.03
CA VAL A 51 14.46 -12.20 7.34
C VAL A 51 13.93 -12.70 8.69
N ARG A 52 14.11 -13.99 8.99
CA ARG A 52 13.71 -14.55 10.28
C ARG A 52 14.47 -13.93 11.45
N ASP A 53 15.78 -13.76 11.31
CA ASP A 53 16.65 -13.22 12.37
C ASP A 53 16.37 -11.74 12.65
N ASN A 54 15.81 -11.01 11.67
CA ASN A 54 15.49 -9.59 11.77
C ASN A 54 13.98 -9.32 11.65
N LYS A 55 13.13 -10.25 12.12
CA LYS A 55 11.66 -10.22 11.98
C LYS A 55 11.05 -8.85 12.28
N GLU A 56 11.38 -8.26 13.43
CA GLU A 56 10.80 -6.99 13.89
C GLU A 56 11.18 -5.81 12.99
N LYS A 57 12.43 -5.78 12.51
CA LYS A 57 12.91 -4.74 11.58
C LYS A 57 12.10 -4.78 10.27
N TRP A 58 11.84 -5.98 9.74
CA TRP A 58 11.06 -6.15 8.52
C TRP A 58 9.59 -5.79 8.71
N ILE A 59 8.99 -6.15 9.86
CA ILE A 59 7.63 -5.71 10.22
C ILE A 59 7.56 -4.19 10.26
N ALA A 60 8.48 -3.53 10.96
CA ALA A 60 8.51 -2.08 11.07
C ALA A 60 8.69 -1.42 9.70
N LEU A 61 9.56 -1.98 8.84
CA LEU A 61 9.75 -1.50 7.48
C LEU A 61 8.47 -1.63 6.65
N LEU A 62 7.85 -2.82 6.59
CA LEU A 62 6.62 -3.04 5.81
C LEU A 62 5.46 -2.17 6.31
N HIS A 63 5.32 -2.01 7.63
CA HIS A 63 4.35 -1.11 8.22
C HIS A 63 4.62 0.35 7.84
N GLY A 64 5.87 0.80 7.90
CA GLY A 64 6.26 2.15 7.48
C GLY A 64 6.01 2.40 5.99
N LEU A 65 6.39 1.47 5.12
CA LEU A 65 6.17 1.59 3.67
C LEU A 65 4.68 1.59 3.32
N SER A 66 3.89 0.69 3.92
CA SER A 66 2.44 0.64 3.68
C SER A 66 1.73 1.89 4.19
N LYS A 67 2.11 2.41 5.36
CA LYS A 67 1.50 3.61 5.93
C LYS A 67 1.92 4.86 5.16
N GLU A 68 3.22 5.13 5.05
CA GLU A 68 3.73 6.43 4.61
C GLU A 68 3.79 6.58 3.08
N ILE A 69 3.94 5.48 2.34
CA ILE A 69 4.11 5.52 0.88
C ILE A 69 2.85 5.02 0.18
N LEU A 70 2.44 3.79 0.46
CA LEU A 70 1.33 3.17 -0.27
C LEU A 70 -0.02 3.75 0.17
N GLY A 71 -0.22 3.96 1.47
CA GLY A 71 -1.47 4.43 2.06
C GLY A 71 -1.80 5.90 1.78
N HIS A 72 -0.83 6.70 1.36
CA HIS A 72 -0.99 8.11 0.99
C HIS A 72 -0.75 8.36 -0.50
N PHE A 73 -0.75 7.31 -1.32
CA PHE A 73 -0.58 7.47 -2.76
C PHE A 73 -1.87 8.08 -3.34
N PRO A 74 -1.77 9.22 -4.04
CA PRO A 74 -2.95 9.93 -4.50
C PRO A 74 -3.56 9.26 -5.74
N TYR A 75 -4.86 9.49 -5.93
CA TYR A 75 -5.51 9.25 -7.20
C TYR A 75 -4.97 10.20 -8.27
N PHE A 76 -5.11 9.80 -9.54
CA PHE A 76 -4.71 10.67 -10.64
C PHE A 76 -5.53 11.96 -10.67
N GLU A 77 -4.82 13.08 -10.63
CA GLU A 77 -5.32 14.42 -10.92
C GLU A 77 -4.35 15.06 -11.93
N PRO A 78 -4.84 15.74 -12.99
CA PRO A 78 -3.97 16.36 -13.99
C PRO A 78 -2.88 17.26 -13.41
N GLU A 79 -3.18 17.95 -12.31
CA GLU A 79 -2.29 18.86 -11.59
C GLU A 79 -1.09 18.13 -10.94
N LEU A 80 -1.25 16.84 -10.63
CA LEU A 80 -0.23 16.03 -9.97
C LEU A 80 0.77 15.40 -10.95
N ALA A 81 0.45 15.33 -12.24
CA ALA A 81 1.26 14.63 -13.24
C ALA A 81 2.73 15.08 -13.27
N GLY A 82 2.99 16.38 -13.02
CA GLY A 82 4.34 16.95 -13.02
C GLY A 82 5.10 16.86 -11.68
N THR A 83 4.45 16.49 -10.58
CA THR A 83 5.03 16.60 -9.23
C THR A 83 5.15 15.28 -8.48
N ILE A 84 4.61 14.19 -9.03
CA ILE A 84 4.51 12.89 -8.34
C ILE A 84 5.63 11.90 -8.69
N ASN A 85 6.52 12.21 -9.64
CA ASN A 85 7.57 11.30 -10.12
C ASN A 85 8.38 10.66 -8.99
N GLU A 86 8.62 11.42 -7.91
CA GLU A 86 9.37 10.93 -6.76
C GLU A 86 8.59 9.90 -5.93
N LYS A 87 7.28 10.14 -5.73
CA LYS A 87 6.40 9.18 -5.07
C LYS A 87 6.23 7.92 -5.92
N ILE A 88 6.17 8.05 -7.26
CA ILE A 88 6.14 6.91 -8.19
C ILE A 88 7.39 6.06 -8.00
N ALA A 89 8.58 6.68 -7.99
CA ALA A 89 9.84 5.95 -7.80
C ALA A 89 9.90 5.23 -6.44
N LEU A 90 9.47 5.88 -5.35
CA LEU A 90 9.39 5.23 -4.03
C LEU A 90 8.38 4.09 -3.99
N ALA A 91 7.22 4.26 -4.62
CA ALA A 91 6.22 3.21 -4.70
C ALA A 91 6.78 1.98 -5.45
N HIS A 92 7.48 2.20 -6.56
CA HIS A 92 8.17 1.11 -7.28
C HIS A 92 9.15 0.35 -6.40
N ILE A 93 10.05 1.04 -5.70
CA ILE A 93 11.04 0.40 -4.82
C ILE A 93 10.34 -0.31 -3.67
N SER A 94 9.30 0.30 -3.10
CA SER A 94 8.50 -0.32 -2.03
C SER A 94 7.88 -1.64 -2.51
N LEU A 95 7.26 -1.63 -3.68
CA LEU A 95 6.66 -2.83 -4.29
C LEU A 95 7.69 -3.91 -4.65
N ASP A 96 8.99 -3.60 -4.80
CA ASP A 96 10.03 -4.62 -4.92
C ASP A 96 10.35 -5.30 -3.59
N ILE A 97 10.23 -4.57 -2.48
CA ILE A 97 10.50 -5.10 -1.13
C ILE A 97 9.37 -6.03 -0.69
N PHE A 98 8.11 -5.65 -0.92
CA PHE A 98 6.93 -6.36 -0.40
C PHE A 98 6.91 -7.86 -0.74
N PRO A 99 6.86 -8.29 -2.01
CA PRO A 99 6.81 -9.72 -2.37
C PRO A 99 8.00 -10.49 -1.81
N ASN A 100 9.18 -9.85 -1.81
CA ASN A 100 10.41 -10.47 -1.38
C ASN A 100 10.44 -10.77 0.12
N VAL A 101 9.93 -9.87 0.95
CA VAL A 101 9.79 -10.10 2.39
C VAL A 101 8.65 -11.06 2.66
N ILE A 102 7.49 -10.84 2.04
CA ILE A 102 6.27 -11.64 2.25
C ILE A 102 6.50 -13.13 2.01
N GLN A 103 7.08 -13.50 0.86
CA GLN A 103 7.27 -14.91 0.50
C GLN A 103 8.23 -15.66 1.44
N ARG A 104 9.18 -14.94 2.03
CA ARG A 104 10.29 -15.54 2.79
C ARG A 104 10.03 -15.61 4.29
N ALA A 105 8.90 -15.07 4.73
CA ALA A 105 8.73 -14.68 6.10
C ALA A 105 7.36 -15.10 6.65
N GLU A 106 7.06 -16.39 6.49
CA GLU A 106 5.88 -17.05 7.06
C GLU A 106 5.73 -16.75 8.57
N THR A 107 6.85 -16.57 9.28
CA THR A 107 6.89 -16.23 10.70
C THR A 107 6.62 -14.77 11.03
N LEU A 108 6.59 -13.83 10.05
CA LEU A 108 6.26 -12.43 10.35
C LEU A 108 4.82 -12.31 10.84
N TYR A 109 3.92 -13.10 10.26
CA TYR A 109 2.49 -12.92 10.40
C TYR A 109 1.86 -13.75 11.52
N SER A 110 2.59 -14.72 12.08
CA SER A 110 2.08 -15.65 13.11
C SER A 110 1.60 -14.97 14.40
N ASP A 111 2.04 -13.74 14.66
CA ASP A 111 1.71 -12.96 15.86
C ASP A 111 1.17 -11.55 15.52
N ALA A 112 0.88 -11.27 14.25
CA ALA A 112 0.54 -9.94 13.74
C ALA A 112 -0.65 -10.00 12.76
N GLU A 113 -1.77 -10.55 13.25
CA GLU A 113 -3.03 -10.63 12.48
C GLU A 113 -3.49 -9.24 12.01
N ASP A 114 -3.41 -8.24 12.88
CA ASP A 114 -3.78 -6.86 12.54
C ASP A 114 -2.90 -6.27 11.44
N LEU A 115 -1.59 -6.53 11.50
CA LEU A 115 -0.66 -6.09 10.45
C LEU A 115 -1.02 -6.73 9.10
N THR A 116 -1.42 -8.01 9.11
CA THR A 116 -1.77 -8.74 7.89
C THR A 116 -2.95 -8.06 7.19
N LYS A 117 -3.99 -7.75 7.96
CA LYS A 117 -5.18 -7.04 7.48
C LYS A 117 -4.85 -5.62 7.02
N VAL A 118 -4.03 -4.87 7.77
CA VAL A 118 -3.60 -3.52 7.40
C VAL A 118 -2.80 -3.53 6.09
N LEU A 119 -1.85 -4.45 5.92
CA LEU A 119 -1.05 -4.54 4.69
C LEU A 119 -1.94 -4.86 3.48
N PHE A 120 -2.90 -5.78 3.63
CA PHE A 120 -3.89 -6.05 2.59
C PHE A 120 -4.65 -4.78 2.18
N VAL A 121 -5.26 -4.10 3.15
CA VAL A 121 -6.10 -2.92 2.88
C VAL A 121 -5.29 -1.79 2.23
N LYS A 122 -4.07 -1.53 2.72
CA LYS A 122 -3.19 -0.50 2.16
C LYS A 122 -2.70 -0.85 0.75
N LEU A 123 -2.35 -2.11 0.49
CA LEU A 123 -1.97 -2.55 -0.86
C LEU A 123 -3.15 -2.51 -1.83
N LEU A 124 -4.35 -2.90 -1.39
CA LEU A 124 -5.55 -2.85 -2.21
C LEU A 124 -5.92 -1.40 -2.57
N GLY A 125 -5.95 -0.51 -1.58
CA GLY A 125 -6.15 0.93 -1.80
C GLY A 125 -5.10 1.51 -2.75
N PHE A 126 -3.84 1.11 -2.59
CA PHE A 126 -2.78 1.49 -3.54
C PHE A 126 -3.04 0.97 -4.95
N CYS A 127 -3.47 -0.28 -5.12
CA CYS A 127 -3.82 -0.83 -6.44
C CYS A 127 -4.94 -0.01 -7.09
N THR A 128 -5.98 0.36 -6.33
CA THR A 128 -7.06 1.23 -6.81
C THR A 128 -6.55 2.60 -7.24
N CYS A 129 -5.67 3.23 -6.45
CA CYS A 129 -5.03 4.50 -6.84
C CYS A 129 -4.18 4.32 -8.10
N ALA A 130 -3.29 3.34 -8.13
CA ALA A 130 -2.36 3.08 -9.22
C ALA A 130 -3.06 2.79 -10.55
N GLU A 131 -4.23 2.14 -10.52
CA GLU A 131 -5.03 1.91 -11.73
C GLU A 131 -5.50 3.22 -12.37
N THR A 132 -5.79 4.26 -11.58
CA THR A 132 -6.12 5.58 -12.13
C THR A 132 -4.95 6.25 -12.85
N TRP A 133 -3.71 5.82 -12.57
CA TRP A 133 -2.50 6.27 -13.26
C TRP A 133 -2.13 5.42 -14.48
N ALA A 134 -2.78 4.26 -14.69
CA ALA A 134 -2.40 3.29 -15.72
C ALA A 134 -2.43 3.86 -17.15
N ASN A 135 -3.39 4.76 -17.41
CA ASN A 135 -3.61 5.36 -18.73
C ASN A 135 -2.93 6.72 -18.92
N VAL A 136 -2.17 7.19 -17.93
CA VAL A 136 -1.50 8.48 -17.98
C VAL A 136 -0.17 8.31 -18.70
N ILE A 137 -0.10 8.81 -19.93
CA ILE A 137 1.15 8.88 -20.68
C ILE A 137 1.99 9.99 -20.05
N THR A 138 2.99 9.61 -19.27
CA THR A 138 4.04 10.55 -18.84
C THR A 138 5.10 10.59 -19.94
N ASP A 139 5.35 11.77 -20.51
CA ASP A 139 6.38 12.03 -21.54
C ASP A 139 7.84 11.91 -21.00
N GLY A 140 8.08 10.99 -20.07
CA GLY A 140 9.34 10.85 -19.33
C GLY A 140 10.39 10.03 -20.07
N GLN A 141 11.63 10.54 -20.07
CA GLN A 141 12.83 9.87 -20.59
C GLN A 141 13.04 8.47 -19.95
N ASP A 142 13.68 7.58 -20.73
CA ASP A 142 13.88 6.13 -20.51
C ASP A 142 14.42 5.66 -19.14
N GLU A 143 14.81 6.56 -18.23
CA GLU A 143 15.44 6.21 -16.95
C GLU A 143 14.51 6.28 -15.72
N THR A 144 13.33 6.92 -15.81
CA THR A 144 12.38 7.00 -14.67
C THR A 144 11.29 5.94 -14.75
N PRO A 145 10.99 5.23 -13.65
CA PRO A 145 9.98 4.19 -13.66
C PRO A 145 8.59 4.77 -13.91
N SER A 146 7.87 4.20 -14.89
CA SER A 146 6.58 4.72 -15.35
C SER A 146 5.46 4.57 -14.32
N ALA A 147 4.57 5.55 -14.28
CA ALA A 147 3.31 5.49 -13.52
C ALA A 147 2.43 4.32 -13.99
N SER A 148 2.41 4.05 -15.30
CA SER A 148 1.62 2.97 -15.89
C SER A 148 2.05 1.58 -15.45
N ALA A 149 3.29 1.43 -14.99
CA ALA A 149 3.82 0.17 -14.48
C ALA A 149 3.48 -0.07 -12.99
N LEU A 150 2.91 0.92 -12.27
CA LEU A 150 2.61 0.77 -10.85
C LEU A 150 1.46 -0.22 -10.60
N TYR A 151 0.38 -0.13 -11.36
CA TYR A 151 -0.76 -1.04 -11.20
C TYR A 151 -0.39 -2.51 -11.36
N PRO A 152 0.18 -2.95 -12.50
CA PRO A 152 0.51 -4.37 -12.69
C PRO A 152 1.51 -4.89 -11.65
N LYS A 153 2.42 -4.03 -11.17
CA LYS A 153 3.38 -4.38 -10.12
C LYS A 153 2.70 -4.53 -8.76
N ALA A 154 1.79 -3.62 -8.42
CA ALA A 154 1.05 -3.66 -7.17
C ALA A 154 0.06 -4.82 -7.10
N SER A 155 -0.70 -5.05 -8.17
CA SER A 155 -1.63 -6.18 -8.26
C SER A 155 -0.88 -7.51 -8.16
N ALA A 156 0.24 -7.67 -8.86
CA ALA A 156 1.11 -8.85 -8.73
C ALA A 156 1.64 -9.03 -7.29
N SER A 157 2.01 -7.93 -6.62
CA SER A 157 2.48 -7.95 -5.23
C SER A 157 1.38 -8.38 -4.26
N LEU A 158 0.16 -7.88 -4.45
CA LEU A 158 -1.00 -8.22 -3.64
C LEU A 158 -1.48 -9.66 -3.88
N VAL A 159 -1.47 -10.14 -5.12
CA VAL A 159 -1.74 -11.55 -5.46
C VAL A 159 -0.69 -12.46 -4.82
N CYS A 160 0.59 -12.10 -4.91
CA CYS A 160 1.67 -12.80 -4.24
C CYS A 160 1.45 -12.86 -2.72
N TYR A 161 0.97 -11.76 -2.13
CA TYR A 161 0.64 -11.68 -0.72
C TYR A 161 -0.46 -12.65 -0.30
N LEU A 162 -1.59 -12.63 -1.00
CA LEU A 162 -2.72 -13.53 -0.72
C LEU A 162 -2.32 -15.01 -0.89
N ARG A 163 -1.55 -15.33 -1.93
CA ARG A 163 -1.02 -16.69 -2.14
C ARG A 163 -0.07 -17.13 -1.03
N ALA A 164 0.75 -16.22 -0.49
CA ALA A 164 1.62 -16.53 0.63
C ALA A 164 0.81 -16.87 1.90
N LEU A 165 -0.27 -16.13 2.17
CA LEU A 165 -1.19 -16.45 3.27
C LEU A 165 -1.83 -17.83 3.10
N GLY A 166 -2.25 -18.18 1.88
CA GLY A 166 -2.85 -19.50 1.58
C GLY A 166 -1.86 -20.67 1.66
N ASN A 167 -0.62 -20.48 1.20
CA ASN A 167 0.39 -21.54 1.17
C ASN A 167 0.94 -21.93 2.55
N SER A 168 0.77 -21.07 3.55
CA SER A 168 1.15 -21.32 4.96
C SER A 168 0.54 -22.60 5.57
N LEU A 169 -0.55 -23.12 4.98
CA LEU A 169 -1.22 -24.37 5.35
C LEU A 169 -0.28 -25.59 5.36
N ARG A 170 0.83 -25.55 4.62
CA ARG A 170 1.71 -26.70 4.41
C ARG A 170 2.75 -26.90 5.51
N TYR A 171 3.00 -25.90 6.37
CA TYR A 171 4.12 -25.88 7.30
C TYR A 171 3.69 -25.88 8.79
N GLY A 172 3.14 -27.02 9.25
CA GLY A 172 3.30 -27.48 10.62
C GLY A 172 2.40 -26.90 11.73
N ARG A 173 1.91 -27.81 12.59
CA ARG A 173 0.96 -27.63 13.71
C ARG A 173 1.39 -26.70 14.88
N ARG A 174 2.33 -25.76 14.70
CA ARG A 174 2.88 -24.94 15.81
C ARG A 174 2.58 -23.43 15.75
N GLN A 175 1.84 -22.94 14.76
CA GLN A 175 1.42 -21.53 14.74
C GLN A 175 0.25 -21.31 15.71
N ARG A 176 0.30 -20.21 16.49
CA ARG A 176 -0.75 -19.82 17.45
C ARG A 176 -2.07 -19.46 16.76
N LEU A 177 -2.00 -18.87 15.57
CA LEU A 177 -3.13 -18.54 14.70
C LEU A 177 -2.81 -18.98 13.27
N PRO A 178 -3.74 -19.66 12.58
CA PRO A 178 -3.53 -20.04 11.20
C PRO A 178 -3.68 -18.83 10.25
N LEU A 179 -2.68 -18.55 9.42
CA LEU A 179 -2.75 -17.46 8.42
C LEU A 179 -3.86 -17.65 7.38
N TRP A 180 -4.30 -18.90 7.15
CA TRP A 180 -5.47 -19.16 6.30
C TRP A 180 -6.75 -18.52 6.83
N LYS A 181 -6.85 -18.31 8.16
CA LYS A 181 -8.01 -17.64 8.77
C LYS A 181 -8.01 -16.16 8.43
N ALA A 182 -6.84 -15.50 8.48
CA ALA A 182 -6.71 -14.12 8.04
C ALA A 182 -7.04 -13.96 6.55
N LEU A 183 -6.61 -14.92 5.70
CA LEU A 183 -7.01 -14.95 4.29
C LEU A 183 -8.53 -15.09 4.13
N ASP A 184 -9.16 -16.04 4.82
CA ASP A 184 -10.62 -16.25 4.78
C ASP A 184 -11.39 -14.98 5.20
N GLU A 185 -10.95 -14.31 6.26
CA GLU A 185 -11.54 -13.04 6.70
C GLU A 185 -11.33 -11.92 5.68
N ILE A 186 -10.13 -11.81 5.08
CA ILE A 186 -9.83 -10.84 4.01
C ILE A 186 -10.77 -11.05 2.81
N LEU A 187 -10.91 -12.29 2.36
CA LEU A 187 -11.74 -12.63 1.20
C LEU A 187 -13.22 -12.34 1.47
N ARG A 188 -13.74 -12.73 2.64
CA ARG A 188 -15.12 -12.41 3.03
C ARG A 188 -15.37 -10.92 3.10
N ALA A 189 -14.53 -10.17 3.84
CA ALA A 189 -14.68 -8.73 3.95
C ALA A 189 -14.67 -8.04 2.57
N SER A 190 -13.81 -8.49 1.66
CA SER A 190 -13.73 -7.93 0.31
C SER A 190 -15.00 -8.22 -0.52
N LEU A 191 -15.55 -9.43 -0.42
CA LEU A 191 -16.79 -9.80 -1.11
C LEU A 191 -18.00 -9.06 -0.51
N ASP A 192 -18.09 -8.99 0.82
CA ASP A 192 -19.16 -8.29 1.53
C ASP A 192 -19.18 -6.80 1.16
N ILE A 193 -18.01 -6.16 1.04
CA ILE A 193 -17.90 -4.77 0.58
C ILE A 193 -18.38 -4.63 -0.87
N CYS A 194 -17.94 -5.51 -1.78
CA CYS A 194 -18.39 -5.48 -3.18
C CYS A 194 -19.90 -5.68 -3.30
N GLU A 195 -20.48 -6.58 -2.50
CA GLU A 195 -21.93 -6.77 -2.40
C GLU A 195 -22.62 -5.51 -1.85
N GLU A 196 -22.11 -4.93 -0.76
CA GLU A 196 -22.68 -3.72 -0.15
C GLU A 196 -22.69 -2.55 -1.13
N ILE A 197 -21.60 -2.35 -1.88
CA ILE A 197 -21.46 -1.32 -2.91
C ILE A 197 -22.43 -1.52 -4.07
N THR A 198 -22.69 -2.77 -4.46
CA THR A 198 -23.53 -3.07 -5.64
C THR A 198 -25.01 -3.14 -5.32
N THR A 199 -25.38 -3.42 -4.07
CA THR A 199 -26.77 -3.63 -3.65
C THR A 199 -27.41 -2.40 -3.01
N ASN A 200 -26.63 -1.54 -2.35
CA ASN A 200 -27.14 -0.39 -1.62
C ASN A 200 -26.89 0.94 -2.34
N PRO A 201 -27.79 1.93 -2.18
CA PRO A 201 -27.51 3.28 -2.66
C PRO A 201 -26.31 3.86 -1.92
N LEU A 202 -25.31 4.32 -2.67
CA LEU A 202 -24.11 4.92 -2.09
C LEU A 202 -24.43 6.31 -1.51
N PRO A 203 -23.80 6.66 -0.37
CA PRO A 203 -23.93 8.00 0.22
C PRO A 203 -23.16 9.05 -0.59
N SER A 204 -23.00 10.26 -0.04
CA SER A 204 -22.17 11.31 -0.61
C SER A 204 -20.68 10.96 -0.59
N PHE A 205 -19.96 11.40 -1.62
CA PHE A 205 -18.51 11.28 -1.72
C PHE A 205 -17.78 12.37 -0.91
N PRO A 206 -16.55 12.11 -0.41
CA PRO A 206 -15.76 10.89 -0.57
C PRO A 206 -16.32 9.70 0.24
N LEU A 207 -16.31 8.51 -0.36
CA LEU A 207 -16.75 7.27 0.28
C LEU A 207 -15.60 6.70 1.11
N ARG A 208 -15.85 6.37 2.39
CA ARG A 208 -14.89 5.67 3.23
C ARG A 208 -15.33 4.22 3.41
N ILE A 209 -14.47 3.28 3.00
CA ILE A 209 -14.69 1.84 3.11
C ILE A 209 -13.82 1.34 4.26
N GLN A 210 -14.46 0.96 5.36
CA GLN A 210 -13.82 0.35 6.52
C GLN A 210 -13.91 -1.18 6.39
N PHE A 211 -12.76 -1.84 6.36
CA PHE A 211 -12.71 -3.30 6.32
C PHE A 211 -12.92 -3.90 7.72
N PHE A 212 -13.49 -5.11 7.75
CA PHE A 212 -13.71 -5.92 8.96
C PHE A 212 -14.66 -5.30 9.99
N THR A 213 -15.51 -4.37 9.56
CA THR A 213 -16.57 -3.76 10.38
C THR A 213 -17.90 -3.81 9.63
N THR A 214 -19.01 -3.84 10.36
CA THR A 214 -20.35 -3.71 9.75
C THR A 214 -21.08 -2.55 10.42
N PRO A 215 -21.58 -1.55 9.67
CA PRO A 215 -21.49 -1.41 8.20
C PRO A 215 -20.05 -1.17 7.70
N HIS A 216 -19.76 -1.54 6.44
CA HIS A 216 -18.44 -1.30 5.85
C HIS A 216 -18.34 0.11 5.27
N ILE A 217 -19.44 0.65 4.75
CA ILE A 217 -19.49 2.01 4.25
C ILE A 217 -19.80 2.97 5.41
N VAL A 218 -18.86 3.88 5.70
CA VAL A 218 -19.00 4.86 6.78
C VAL A 218 -19.18 6.26 6.20
N THR A 219 -20.24 6.95 6.65
CA THR A 219 -20.61 8.29 6.21
C THR A 219 -20.20 9.41 7.15
N ASP A 220 -19.88 9.09 8.41
CA ASP A 220 -19.65 10.06 9.48
C ASP A 220 -18.16 10.11 9.84
N GLU A 221 -17.56 11.31 9.85
CA GLU A 221 -16.14 11.51 10.21
C GLU A 221 -15.87 11.26 11.70
N THR A 222 -16.91 11.13 12.52
CA THR A 222 -16.82 11.16 13.98
C THR A 222 -16.53 9.82 14.65
N THR A 223 -16.63 8.69 13.95
CA THR A 223 -16.55 7.34 14.55
C THR A 223 -15.34 6.52 14.11
N ILE A 224 -14.51 7.03 13.20
CA ILE A 224 -13.45 6.23 12.60
C ILE A 224 -12.12 6.52 13.28
N ASP A 225 -11.50 5.46 13.81
CA ASP A 225 -10.10 5.49 14.18
C ASP A 225 -9.26 5.48 12.89
N GLU A 226 -8.99 6.66 12.34
CA GLU A 226 -8.12 6.86 11.16
C GLU A 226 -6.73 6.22 11.37
N GLN A 227 -6.35 5.94 12.62
CA GLN A 227 -5.11 5.26 12.97
C GLN A 227 -5.15 3.75 12.71
N SER A 228 -6.34 3.14 12.54
CA SER A 228 -6.48 1.69 12.37
C SER A 228 -5.83 1.16 11.09
N GLY A 229 -5.67 2.01 10.06
CA GLY A 229 -5.08 1.60 8.79
C GLY A 229 -5.96 0.66 7.94
N LEU A 230 -7.17 0.36 8.40
CA LEU A 230 -8.12 -0.58 7.77
C LEU A 230 -9.20 0.12 6.91
N CYS A 231 -8.91 1.32 6.43
CA CYS A 231 -9.81 2.12 5.60
C CYS A 231 -9.22 2.39 4.20
N VAL A 232 -10.09 2.37 3.19
CA VAL A 232 -9.84 2.90 1.84
C VAL A 232 -10.81 4.05 1.57
N THR A 233 -10.30 5.16 1.03
CA THR A 233 -11.13 6.31 0.67
C THR A 233 -11.27 6.41 -0.85
N LEU A 234 -12.50 6.47 -1.34
CA LEU A 234 -12.84 6.63 -2.75
C LEU A 234 -13.40 8.05 -2.98
N PRO A 235 -12.69 8.92 -3.71
CA PRO A 235 -13.07 10.33 -3.82
C PRO A 235 -14.29 10.57 -4.72
N THR A 236 -14.55 9.69 -5.70
CA THR A 236 -15.68 9.84 -6.62
C THR A 236 -16.28 8.47 -6.99
N ASP A 237 -17.45 8.50 -7.60
CA ASP A 237 -18.16 7.32 -8.12
C ASP A 237 -17.33 6.49 -9.12
N ARG A 238 -16.45 7.14 -9.89
CA ARG A 238 -15.56 6.44 -10.82
C ARG A 238 -14.62 5.48 -10.10
N GLN A 239 -14.11 5.88 -8.92
CA GLN A 239 -13.22 5.03 -8.14
C GLN A 239 -13.93 3.84 -7.50
N VAL A 240 -15.27 3.89 -7.35
CA VAL A 240 -16.05 2.74 -6.88
C VAL A 240 -15.97 1.59 -7.88
N SER A 241 -16.19 1.89 -9.17
CA SER A 241 -16.07 0.88 -10.23
C SER A 241 -14.66 0.31 -10.33
N VAL A 242 -13.63 1.17 -10.24
CA VAL A 242 -12.23 0.75 -10.24
C VAL A 242 -11.94 -0.13 -9.03
N PHE A 243 -12.34 0.29 -7.83
CA PHE A 243 -12.13 -0.47 -6.59
C PHE A 243 -12.73 -1.87 -6.67
N SER A 244 -13.99 -2.00 -7.09
CA SER A 244 -14.65 -3.30 -7.23
C SER A 244 -13.97 -4.16 -8.29
N SER A 245 -13.59 -3.60 -9.44
CA SER A 245 -12.87 -4.32 -10.50
C SER A 245 -11.53 -4.86 -10.02
N VAL A 246 -10.71 -3.99 -9.41
CA VAL A 246 -9.39 -4.35 -8.86
C VAL A 246 -9.51 -5.41 -7.78
N THR A 247 -10.49 -5.26 -6.87
CA THR A 247 -10.74 -6.24 -5.80
C THR A 247 -11.06 -7.61 -6.37
N MET A 248 -11.98 -7.68 -7.33
CA MET A 248 -12.36 -8.95 -7.97
C MET A 248 -11.23 -9.56 -8.80
N GLU A 249 -10.47 -8.75 -9.53
CA GLU A 249 -9.31 -9.21 -10.31
C GLU A 249 -8.24 -9.83 -9.39
N VAL A 250 -7.88 -9.13 -8.31
CA VAL A 250 -6.88 -9.60 -7.34
C VAL A 250 -7.33 -10.90 -6.67
N ILE A 251 -8.58 -10.97 -6.22
CA ILE A 251 -9.11 -12.19 -5.60
C ILE A 251 -9.11 -13.35 -6.60
N SER A 252 -9.60 -13.12 -7.82
CA SER A 252 -9.65 -14.14 -8.87
C SER A 252 -8.26 -14.65 -9.26
N ASN A 253 -7.25 -13.80 -9.23
CA ASN A 253 -5.87 -14.18 -9.54
C ASN A 253 -5.15 -14.84 -8.36
N ALA A 254 -5.61 -14.60 -7.13
CA ALA A 254 -5.00 -15.17 -5.93
C ALA A 254 -5.44 -16.61 -5.64
N LEU A 255 -6.67 -16.95 -5.98
CA LEU A 255 -7.29 -18.28 -5.82
C LEU A 255 -6.87 -19.25 -6.94
#